data_AF-A0A7S2PFX0-F1
#
_entry.id   AF-A0A7S2PFX0-F1
#
_cell.length_a   1.000
_cell.length_b   1.000
_cell.length_c   1.000
_cell.angle_alpha   90.00
_cell.angle_beta   90.00
_cell.angle_gamma   90.00
#
_symmetry.space_group_name_H-M   'P 1'
#
loop_
_entity.id
_entity.type
_entity.pdbx_description
1 polymer ?
#
loop_
_entity_poly.entity_id
_entity_poly.type
_entity_poly.pdbx_seq_one_letter_code
_entity_poly.pdbx_strand_id
1 'polypeptide(L)'
;MRGARFSPGYTRIKEGSVHSTVDYVAQVFRANNRRDPRLDSSDVKSFLLSRLLRAYRNTDPDVKHQKAVPVSLIRLILASASSPFEFFNAHLLIVAFFFAMRSCEYTKVSQNEIHPEASRRTKLLCIRNFRFFRGSCLLDTFHDDLFSADSISITFEFQKNDERQETVTQEKSNDPLLCPIRSAASIIMFIIRFPGASLDTSINSFRSDNDNVILISSSMILTTLRTAADSMGKDVLGFTSSEIGCHSIRSACAMALFLAGYAEFT
;
A
#
# COMPACT_ATOMS: atom_id res chain seq x y z
N MET A 1 -15.34 -6.19 39.63
CA MET A 1 -15.37 -6.53 38.19
C MET A 1 -14.16 -7.45 37.92
N ARG A 2 -14.36 -8.75 37.71
CA ARG A 2 -13.26 -9.70 37.48
C ARG A 2 -12.64 -9.40 36.12
N GLY A 3 -11.40 -8.92 36.12
CA GLY A 3 -10.64 -8.74 34.89
C GLY A 3 -10.53 -10.08 34.18
N ALA A 4 -10.93 -10.11 32.90
CA ALA A 4 -10.77 -11.28 32.04
C ALA A 4 -9.27 -11.50 31.76
N ARG A 5 -8.56 -12.06 32.73
CA ARG A 5 -7.22 -12.60 32.57
C ARG A 5 -7.38 -14.01 32.01
N PHE A 6 -7.43 -14.13 30.69
CA PHE A 6 -7.20 -15.41 30.04
C PHE A 6 -5.70 -15.72 30.16
N SER A 7 -5.40 -16.88 30.75
CA SER A 7 -4.15 -17.65 30.87
C SER A 7 -2.77 -16.94 30.83
N PRO A 8 -1.82 -17.29 31.72
CA PRO A 8 -0.46 -16.76 31.71
C PRO A 8 0.28 -17.26 30.45
N GLY A 9 0.44 -16.38 29.46
CA GLY A 9 1.27 -16.68 28.28
C GLY A 9 0.75 -16.12 26.95
N TYR A 10 -0.50 -15.65 26.87
CA TYR A 10 -1.03 -15.13 25.60
C TYR A 10 -0.97 -13.60 25.52
N THR A 11 -0.51 -13.13 24.36
CA THR A 11 -0.48 -11.71 23.98
C THR A 11 -1.90 -11.14 24.07
N ARG A 12 -2.02 -9.93 24.61
CA ARG A 12 -3.30 -9.24 24.72
C ARG A 12 -3.92 -9.03 23.32
N ILE A 13 -5.11 -9.57 23.11
CA ILE A 13 -5.84 -9.46 21.84
C ILE A 13 -6.67 -8.16 21.84
N LYS A 14 -6.63 -7.42 20.73
CA LYS A 14 -7.41 -6.19 20.54
C LYS A 14 -8.87 -6.49 20.21
N GLU A 15 -9.77 -5.58 20.60
CA GLU A 15 -11.19 -5.62 20.30
C GLU A 15 -11.47 -5.87 18.82
N GLY A 16 -10.80 -5.14 17.92
CA GLY A 16 -11.02 -5.26 16.49
C GLY A 16 -10.73 -6.67 15.95
N SER A 17 -9.74 -7.37 16.51
CA SER A 17 -9.44 -8.76 16.16
C SER A 17 -10.54 -9.70 16.66
N VAL A 18 -10.98 -9.54 17.92
CA VAL A 18 -12.08 -10.34 18.49
C VAL A 18 -13.37 -10.11 17.70
N HIS A 19 -13.68 -8.86 17.40
CA HIS A 19 -14.85 -8.45 16.62
C HIS A 19 -14.82 -9.07 15.22
N SER A 20 -13.69 -8.97 14.52
CA SER A 20 -13.52 -9.52 13.16
C SER A 20 -13.67 -11.04 13.14
N THR A 21 -13.10 -11.75 14.12
CA THR A 21 -13.25 -13.21 14.23
C THR A 21 -14.69 -13.61 14.47
N VAL A 22 -15.40 -12.92 15.37
CA VAL A 22 -16.82 -13.17 15.63
C VAL A 22 -17.67 -12.86 14.39
N ASP A 23 -17.36 -11.80 13.66
CA ASP A 23 -18.01 -11.46 12.40
C ASP A 23 -17.79 -12.53 11.33
N TYR A 24 -16.58 -13.07 11.22
CA TYR A 24 -16.25 -14.15 10.29
C TYR A 24 -17.08 -15.40 10.58
N VAL A 25 -17.17 -15.83 11.85
CA VAL A 25 -18.02 -16.97 12.24
C VAL A 25 -19.47 -16.71 11.84
N ALA A 26 -19.98 -15.51 12.09
CA ALA A 26 -21.34 -15.15 11.70
C ALA A 26 -21.56 -15.10 10.18
N GLN A 27 -20.55 -14.70 9.41
CA GLN A 27 -20.58 -14.76 7.95
C GLN A 27 -20.62 -16.22 7.46
N VAL A 28 -19.83 -17.12 8.04
CA VAL A 28 -19.84 -18.55 7.68
C VAL A 28 -21.20 -19.19 7.94
N PHE A 29 -21.85 -18.87 9.07
CA PHE A 29 -23.21 -19.35 9.34
C PHE A 29 -24.19 -18.88 8.27
N ARG A 30 -24.18 -17.59 7.95
CA ARG A 30 -25.06 -17.00 6.94
C ARG A 30 -24.80 -17.58 5.54
N ALA A 31 -23.54 -17.79 5.17
CA ALA A 31 -23.16 -18.41 3.89
C ALA A 31 -23.67 -19.86 3.77
N ASN A 32 -23.89 -20.55 4.90
CA ASN A 32 -24.44 -21.90 4.94
C ASN A 32 -25.95 -21.92 5.26
N ASN A 33 -26.67 -20.83 4.94
CA ASN A 33 -28.12 -20.67 5.18
C ASN A 33 -28.54 -20.90 6.65
N ARG A 34 -27.63 -20.62 7.60
CA ARG A 34 -27.93 -20.64 9.03
C ARG A 34 -28.12 -19.22 9.56
N ARG A 35 -28.92 -19.09 10.64
CA ARG A 35 -29.13 -17.81 11.32
C ARG A 35 -27.80 -17.29 11.89
N ASP A 36 -27.65 -15.97 11.91
CA ASP A 36 -26.50 -15.31 12.52
C ASP A 36 -26.44 -15.64 14.02
N PRO A 37 -25.39 -16.33 14.51
CA PRO A 37 -25.30 -16.78 15.89
C PRO A 37 -25.09 -15.64 16.89
N ARG A 38 -24.84 -14.41 16.42
CA ARG A 38 -24.71 -13.22 17.28
C ARG A 38 -26.06 -12.61 17.63
N LEU A 39 -27.11 -12.98 16.90
CA LEU A 39 -28.45 -12.45 17.03
C LEU A 39 -29.34 -13.39 17.85
N ASP A 40 -30.24 -12.82 18.63
CA ASP A 40 -31.27 -13.57 19.35
C ASP A 40 -32.49 -13.87 18.45
N SER A 41 -33.55 -14.40 19.05
CA SER A 41 -34.79 -14.73 18.32
C SER A 41 -35.47 -13.52 17.67
N SER A 42 -35.16 -12.30 18.11
CA SER A 42 -35.72 -11.02 17.63
C SER A 42 -34.77 -10.26 16.70
N ASP A 43 -33.71 -10.93 16.22
CA ASP A 43 -32.64 -10.33 15.39
C ASP A 43 -31.87 -9.20 16.09
N VAL A 44 -31.85 -9.21 17.42
CA VAL A 44 -31.08 -8.25 18.22
C VAL A 44 -29.74 -8.88 18.61
N LYS A 45 -28.65 -8.10 18.53
CA LYS A 45 -27.33 -8.56 18.97
C LYS A 45 -27.35 -8.90 20.45
N SER A 46 -26.77 -10.06 20.80
CA SER A 46 -26.61 -10.49 22.19
C SER A 46 -26.01 -9.38 23.07
N PHE A 47 -26.69 -9.06 24.17
CA PHE A 47 -26.23 -8.08 25.15
C PHE A 47 -24.87 -8.48 25.74
N LEU A 48 -24.65 -9.77 25.99
CA LEU A 48 -23.38 -10.28 26.54
C LEU A 48 -22.22 -10.05 25.59
N LEU A 49 -22.43 -10.32 24.29
CA LEU A 49 -21.43 -10.09 23.25
C LEU A 49 -21.10 -8.60 23.13
N SER A 50 -22.13 -7.76 23.11
CA SER A 50 -21.98 -6.29 23.05
C SER A 50 -21.21 -5.75 24.26
N ARG A 51 -21.49 -6.27 25.47
CA ARG A 51 -20.77 -5.88 26.69
C ARG A 51 -19.32 -6.36 26.68
N LEU A 52 -19.05 -7.56 26.16
CA LEU A 52 -17.71 -8.11 26.02
C LEU A 52 -16.87 -7.27 25.04
N LEU A 53 -17.40 -6.97 23.85
CA LEU A 53 -16.72 -6.11 22.86
C LEU A 53 -16.45 -4.72 23.44
N ARG A 54 -17.42 -4.12 24.15
CA ARG A 54 -17.20 -2.85 24.85
C ARG A 54 -16.09 -2.94 25.89
N ALA A 55 -16.01 -4.04 26.64
CA ALA A 55 -14.94 -4.24 27.62
C ALA A 55 -13.56 -4.35 26.94
N TYR A 56 -13.44 -5.05 25.81
CA TYR A 56 -12.21 -5.06 25.03
C TYR A 56 -11.84 -3.64 24.59
N ARG A 57 -12.78 -2.92 23.95
CA ARG A 57 -12.57 -1.55 23.45
C ARG A 57 -12.11 -0.57 24.52
N ASN A 58 -12.74 -0.61 25.69
CA ASN A 58 -12.39 0.27 26.81
C ASN A 58 -10.99 0.02 27.36
N THR A 59 -10.45 -1.18 27.13
CA THR A 59 -9.16 -1.56 27.68
C THR A 59 -8.06 -1.47 26.62
N ASP A 60 -8.40 -1.51 25.33
CA ASP A 60 -7.46 -1.33 24.24
C ASP A 60 -6.78 0.05 24.32
N PRO A 61 -5.48 0.13 24.02
CA PRO A 61 -4.80 1.41 23.88
C PRO A 61 -5.33 2.15 22.66
N ASP A 62 -5.22 3.48 22.67
CA ASP A 62 -5.60 4.33 21.54
C ASP A 62 -4.99 3.83 20.23
N VAL A 63 -5.78 3.92 19.16
CA VAL A 63 -5.34 3.56 17.81
C VAL A 63 -4.25 4.54 17.38
N LYS A 64 -3.02 4.04 17.26
CA LYS A 64 -1.91 4.81 16.67
C LYS A 64 -2.09 4.86 15.16
N HIS A 65 -2.63 5.96 14.68
CA HIS A 65 -2.77 6.22 13.25
C HIS A 65 -1.40 6.46 12.62
N GLN A 66 -1.14 5.80 11.49
CA GLN A 66 0.05 6.07 10.69
C GLN A 66 -0.06 7.46 10.06
N LYS A 67 1.03 8.23 10.10
CA LYS A 67 1.06 9.59 9.55
C LYS A 67 1.22 9.56 8.03
N ALA A 68 0.50 10.44 7.35
CA ALA A 68 0.75 10.72 5.94
C ALA A 68 2.13 11.35 5.79
N VAL A 69 2.95 10.82 4.88
CA VAL A 69 4.27 11.43 4.62
C VAL A 69 4.11 12.65 3.73
N PRO A 70 4.79 13.78 4.01
CA PRO A 70 4.68 14.95 3.15
C PRO A 70 5.45 14.74 1.84
N VAL A 71 5.04 15.46 0.79
CA VAL A 71 5.70 15.43 -0.53
C VAL A 71 7.18 15.85 -0.43
N SER A 72 7.52 16.75 0.51
CA SER A 72 8.89 17.14 0.81
C SER A 72 9.77 15.95 1.22
N LEU A 73 9.22 14.97 1.94
CA LEU A 73 9.94 13.75 2.32
C LEU A 73 10.30 12.91 1.08
N ILE A 74 9.36 12.78 0.15
CA ILE A 74 9.58 12.04 -1.11
C ILE A 74 10.65 12.73 -1.96
N ARG A 75 10.64 14.08 -2.01
CA ARG A 75 11.71 14.85 -2.66
C ARG A 75 13.06 14.63 -2.00
N LEU A 76 13.11 14.61 -0.67
CA LEU A 76 14.34 14.35 0.06
C LEU A 76 14.90 12.96 -0.30
N ILE A 77 14.05 11.92 -0.33
CA ILE A 77 14.46 10.56 -0.71
C ILE A 77 15.08 10.55 -2.12
N LEU A 78 14.45 11.21 -3.09
CA LEU A 78 15.00 11.29 -4.45
C LEU A 78 16.31 12.10 -4.50
N ALA A 79 16.39 13.23 -3.77
CA ALA A 79 17.56 14.09 -3.75
C ALA A 79 18.75 13.47 -3.00
N SER A 80 18.49 12.61 -2.03
CA SER A 80 19.52 11.89 -1.27
C SER A 80 19.94 10.57 -1.93
N ALA A 81 19.27 10.14 -3.00
CA ALA A 81 19.63 8.92 -3.70
C ALA A 81 21.00 9.08 -4.38
N SER A 82 21.89 8.10 -4.13
CA SER A 82 23.27 8.09 -4.62
C SER A 82 23.61 6.82 -5.39
N SER A 83 22.82 5.76 -5.23
CA SER A 83 22.98 4.47 -5.91
C SER A 83 21.80 4.16 -6.83
N PRO A 84 21.99 3.30 -7.86
CA PRO A 84 20.88 2.86 -8.71
C PRO A 84 19.71 2.24 -7.92
N PHE A 85 20.02 1.54 -6.83
CA PHE A 85 19.01 0.96 -5.93
C PHE A 85 18.18 2.03 -5.23
N GLU A 86 18.81 3.08 -4.72
CA GLU A 86 18.12 4.20 -4.07
C GLU A 86 17.26 4.99 -5.06
N PHE A 87 17.76 5.25 -6.27
CA PHE A 87 16.97 5.88 -7.33
C PHE A 87 15.75 5.02 -7.71
N PHE A 88 15.94 3.71 -7.82
CA PHE A 88 14.83 2.79 -8.10
C PHE A 88 13.77 2.84 -7.00
N ASN A 89 14.17 2.78 -5.73
CA ASN A 89 13.25 2.90 -4.59
C ASN A 89 12.52 4.25 -4.57
N ALA A 90 13.22 5.34 -4.86
CA ALA A 90 12.65 6.68 -4.94
C ALA A 90 11.58 6.76 -6.05
N HIS A 91 11.88 6.27 -7.25
CA HIS A 91 10.90 6.23 -8.34
C HIS A 91 9.70 5.35 -8.00
N LEU A 92 9.91 4.20 -7.36
CA LEU A 92 8.84 3.32 -6.93
C LEU A 92 7.89 4.01 -5.93
N LEU A 93 8.45 4.79 -4.99
CA LEU A 93 7.69 5.63 -4.06
C LEU A 93 6.92 6.75 -4.77
N ILE A 94 7.52 7.39 -5.78
CA ILE A 94 6.86 8.45 -6.55
C ILE A 94 5.65 7.89 -7.30
N VAL A 95 5.79 6.76 -7.98
CA VAL A 95 4.65 6.10 -8.64
C VAL A 95 3.60 5.71 -7.61
N ALA A 96 4.01 5.13 -6.47
CA ALA A 96 3.08 4.76 -5.40
C ALA A 96 2.30 5.95 -4.84
N PHE A 97 2.94 7.11 -4.73
CA PHE A 97 2.30 8.35 -4.32
C PHE A 97 1.28 8.85 -5.36
N PHE A 98 1.66 8.99 -6.64
CA PHE A 98 0.76 9.53 -7.66
C PHE A 98 -0.48 8.64 -7.91
N PHE A 99 -0.35 7.33 -7.71
CA PHE A 99 -1.44 6.38 -7.93
C PHE A 99 -2.10 5.90 -6.63
N ALA A 100 -1.80 6.53 -5.49
CA ALA A 100 -2.33 6.16 -4.17
C ALA A 100 -2.21 4.65 -3.86
N MET A 101 -1.11 4.02 -4.29
CA MET A 101 -0.96 2.57 -4.24
C MET A 101 -0.87 2.04 -2.81
N ARG A 102 -1.44 0.86 -2.57
CA ARG A 102 -1.22 0.08 -1.34
C ARG A 102 0.16 -0.59 -1.42
N SER A 103 0.81 -0.77 -0.27
CA SER A 103 2.17 -1.36 -0.22
C SER A 103 2.29 -2.70 -0.96
N CYS A 104 1.27 -3.54 -0.95
CA CYS A 104 1.26 -4.83 -1.64
C CYS A 104 1.13 -4.76 -3.18
N GLU A 105 0.75 -3.60 -3.73
CA GLU A 105 0.66 -3.37 -5.18
C GLU A 105 2.04 -3.08 -5.78
N TYR A 106 3.01 -2.62 -4.97
CA TYR A 106 4.35 -2.23 -5.44
C TYR A 106 5.51 -2.81 -4.61
N THR A 107 5.25 -3.59 -3.56
CA THR A 107 6.30 -4.26 -2.78
C THR A 107 5.94 -5.71 -2.47
N LYS A 108 6.99 -6.52 -2.23
CA LYS A 108 6.83 -7.86 -1.69
C LYS A 108 6.50 -7.78 -0.20
N VAL A 109 5.34 -8.33 0.18
CA VAL A 109 4.96 -8.51 1.58
C VAL A 109 5.38 -9.92 2.04
N SER A 110 5.92 -10.03 3.24
CA SER A 110 6.40 -11.28 3.86
C SER A 110 5.31 -12.35 3.90
N GLN A 111 5.65 -13.62 3.64
CA GLN A 111 4.72 -14.75 3.73
C GLN A 111 4.17 -14.98 5.14
N ASN A 112 4.90 -14.58 6.18
CA ASN A 112 4.49 -14.74 7.57
C ASN A 112 3.39 -13.73 7.99
N GLU A 113 3.06 -12.77 7.13
CA GLU A 113 1.96 -11.82 7.30
C GLU A 113 0.73 -12.18 6.45
N ILE A 114 0.77 -13.33 5.77
CA ILE A 114 -0.28 -13.80 4.86
C ILE A 114 -1.20 -14.78 5.60
N HIS A 115 -2.45 -14.38 5.84
CA HIS A 115 -3.50 -15.33 6.18
C HIS A 115 -3.77 -16.24 4.95
N PRO A 116 -3.92 -17.57 5.10
CA PRO A 116 -4.10 -18.50 3.96
C PRO A 116 -5.31 -18.18 3.06
N GLU A 117 -6.38 -17.63 3.62
CA GLU A 117 -7.59 -17.20 2.88
C GLU A 117 -7.48 -15.76 2.32
N ALA A 118 -6.44 -15.01 2.72
CA ALA A 118 -6.08 -13.71 2.16
C ALA A 118 -5.14 -13.88 0.95
N SER A 119 -5.39 -14.88 0.10
CA SER A 119 -4.91 -14.92 -1.29
C SER A 119 -5.22 -13.56 -1.91
N ARG A 120 -4.19 -12.73 -2.04
CA ARG A 120 -4.30 -11.27 -1.95
C ARG A 120 -5.35 -10.72 -2.91
N ARG A 121 -6.40 -10.07 -2.36
CA ARG A 121 -7.35 -9.26 -3.14
C ARG A 121 -6.63 -8.20 -3.97
N THR A 122 -5.46 -7.76 -3.55
CA THR A 122 -4.60 -6.77 -4.24
C THR A 122 -3.36 -7.46 -4.78
N LYS A 123 -3.10 -7.32 -6.08
CA LYS A 123 -2.00 -7.98 -6.77
C LYS A 123 -0.79 -7.06 -6.89
N LEU A 124 0.39 -7.64 -6.75
CA LEU A 124 1.64 -6.95 -7.08
C LEU A 124 1.61 -6.64 -8.57
N LEU A 125 1.82 -5.38 -8.93
CA LEU A 125 1.76 -4.93 -10.31
C LEU A 125 2.99 -5.39 -11.08
N CYS A 126 2.76 -5.70 -12.35
CA CYS A 126 3.73 -6.10 -13.33
C CYS A 126 3.75 -5.11 -14.49
N ILE A 127 4.73 -5.24 -15.38
CA ILE A 127 4.85 -4.38 -16.57
C ILE A 127 3.55 -4.33 -17.38
N ARG A 128 2.82 -5.45 -17.51
CA ARG A 128 1.51 -5.55 -18.20
C ARG A 128 0.46 -4.56 -17.70
N ASN A 129 0.56 -4.12 -16.44
CA ASN A 129 -0.39 -3.21 -15.83
C ASN A 129 -0.19 -1.76 -16.25
N PHE A 130 0.93 -1.43 -16.89
CA PHE A 130 1.34 -0.06 -17.23
C PHE A 130 1.20 0.18 -18.74
N ARG A 131 0.53 1.28 -19.11
CA ARG A 131 0.37 1.73 -20.49
C ARG A 131 0.76 3.18 -20.60
N PHE A 132 1.67 3.49 -21.52
CA PHE A 132 2.15 4.84 -21.78
C PHE A 132 1.56 5.35 -23.08
N PHE A 133 1.15 6.63 -23.10
CA PHE A 133 0.56 7.23 -24.28
C PHE A 133 1.30 8.52 -24.64
N ARG A 134 1.52 8.72 -25.95
CA ARG A 134 1.92 10.01 -26.53
C ARG A 134 0.75 10.51 -27.37
N GLY A 135 0.08 11.56 -26.93
CA GLY A 135 -1.26 11.91 -27.41
C GLY A 135 -2.21 10.70 -27.32
N SER A 136 -2.81 10.31 -28.45
CA SER A 136 -3.70 9.14 -28.54
C SER A 136 -2.98 7.83 -28.86
N CYS A 137 -1.66 7.85 -29.06
CA CYS A 137 -0.89 6.67 -29.47
C CYS A 137 -0.36 5.91 -28.25
N LEU A 138 -0.71 4.62 -28.15
CA LEU A 138 -0.12 3.71 -27.19
C LEU A 138 1.34 3.42 -27.58
N LEU A 139 2.26 3.59 -26.63
CA LEU A 139 3.66 3.23 -26.80
C LEU A 139 3.88 1.74 -26.53
N ASP A 140 4.75 1.12 -27.32
CA ASP A 140 5.24 -0.23 -27.08
C ASP A 140 6.28 -0.23 -25.94
N THR A 141 5.98 -0.97 -24.88
CA THR A 141 6.82 -1.04 -23.67
C THR A 141 8.27 -1.48 -23.91
N PHE A 142 8.53 -2.32 -24.92
CA PHE A 142 9.87 -2.87 -25.18
C PHE A 142 10.61 -2.14 -26.30
N HIS A 143 9.88 -1.42 -27.16
CA HIS A 143 10.45 -0.83 -28.37
C HIS A 143 10.48 0.69 -28.38
N ASP A 144 9.58 1.35 -27.65
CA ASP A 144 9.48 2.82 -27.64
C ASP A 144 10.16 3.46 -26.44
N ASP A 145 10.54 4.73 -26.60
CA ASP A 145 11.01 5.56 -25.48
C ASP A 145 9.84 6.01 -24.60
N LEU A 146 9.63 5.34 -23.46
CA LEU A 146 8.56 5.66 -22.51
C LEU A 146 8.70 7.03 -21.84
N PHE A 147 9.89 7.66 -21.84
CA PHE A 147 10.06 9.00 -21.27
C PHE A 147 9.37 10.10 -22.09
N SER A 148 9.06 9.79 -23.34
CA SER A 148 8.37 10.68 -24.28
C SER A 148 6.86 10.74 -24.11
N ALA A 149 6.28 9.93 -23.21
CA ALA A 149 4.86 9.88 -23.00
C ALA A 149 4.30 11.17 -22.36
N ASP A 150 3.04 11.45 -22.68
CA ASP A 150 2.25 12.57 -22.17
C ASP A 150 1.31 12.14 -21.04
N SER A 151 0.90 10.86 -21.05
CA SER A 151 0.11 10.24 -19.99
C SER A 151 0.49 8.77 -19.76
N ILE A 152 0.09 8.28 -18.59
CA ILE A 152 0.29 6.90 -18.17
C ILE A 152 -0.97 6.38 -17.48
N SER A 153 -1.40 5.17 -17.86
CA SER A 153 -2.50 4.46 -17.22
C SER A 153 -1.99 3.21 -16.52
N ILE A 154 -2.44 2.99 -15.28
CA ILE A 154 -2.16 1.78 -14.51
C ILE A 154 -3.48 1.05 -14.24
N THR A 155 -3.54 -0.22 -14.62
CA THR A 155 -4.69 -1.08 -14.34
C THR A 155 -4.45 -1.97 -13.12
N PHE A 156 -5.25 -1.75 -12.08
CA PHE A 156 -5.25 -2.54 -10.84
C PHE A 156 -6.19 -3.74 -10.99
N GLU A 157 -5.61 -4.94 -10.99
CA GLU A 157 -6.33 -6.18 -11.36
C GLU A 157 -7.49 -6.53 -10.41
N PHE A 158 -7.24 -6.46 -9.11
CA PHE A 158 -8.22 -6.77 -8.10
C PHE A 158 -7.99 -5.87 -6.88
N GLN A 159 -9.09 -5.35 -6.33
CA GLN A 159 -9.06 -4.42 -5.20
C GLN A 159 -9.88 -4.94 -4.02
N LYS A 160 -9.69 -4.33 -2.84
CA LYS A 160 -10.35 -4.78 -1.60
C LYS A 160 -11.87 -4.57 -1.60
N ASN A 161 -12.36 -3.64 -2.41
CA ASN A 161 -13.78 -3.35 -2.65
C ASN A 161 -14.45 -4.34 -3.63
N ASP A 162 -13.76 -5.42 -4.01
CA ASP A 162 -14.19 -6.42 -4.99
C ASP A 162 -14.35 -5.88 -6.42
N GLU A 163 -13.92 -4.64 -6.67
CA GLU A 163 -13.74 -4.11 -8.02
C GLU A 163 -12.53 -4.75 -8.70
N ARG A 164 -12.70 -4.99 -9.99
CA ARG A 164 -11.70 -5.62 -10.86
C ARG A 164 -11.34 -4.65 -11.96
N GLN A 165 -10.06 -4.62 -12.31
CA GLN A 165 -9.55 -3.88 -13.47
C GLN A 165 -9.85 -2.38 -13.41
N GLU A 166 -9.61 -1.75 -12.25
CA GLU A 166 -9.69 -0.29 -12.15
C GLU A 166 -8.48 0.32 -12.85
N THR A 167 -8.71 1.14 -13.88
CA THR A 167 -7.64 1.86 -14.58
C THR A 167 -7.61 3.31 -14.11
N VAL A 168 -6.49 3.71 -13.50
CA VAL A 168 -6.22 5.10 -13.13
C VAL A 168 -5.25 5.68 -14.13
N THR A 169 -5.52 6.90 -14.62
CA THR A 169 -4.65 7.61 -15.56
C THR A 169 -4.08 8.86 -14.90
N GLN A 170 -2.79 9.09 -15.10
CA GLN A 170 -2.09 10.30 -14.68
C GLN A 170 -1.41 10.95 -15.88
N GLU A 171 -1.45 12.27 -15.93
CA GLU A 171 -0.73 13.05 -16.93
C GLU A 171 0.69 13.39 -16.47
N LYS A 172 1.50 13.87 -17.40
CA LYS A 172 2.84 14.37 -17.12
C LYS A 172 2.77 15.54 -16.14
N SER A 173 3.41 15.39 -15.00
CA SER A 173 3.62 16.51 -14.08
C SER A 173 4.57 17.54 -14.68
N ASN A 174 4.29 18.82 -14.46
CA ASN A 174 5.22 19.92 -14.74
C ASN A 174 6.39 19.98 -13.75
N ASP A 175 6.34 19.22 -12.66
CA ASP A 175 7.43 19.14 -11.71
C ASP A 175 8.63 18.39 -12.31
N PRO A 176 9.84 18.97 -12.26
CA PRO A 176 11.02 18.35 -12.86
C PRO A 176 11.44 17.07 -12.14
N LEU A 177 11.15 16.94 -10.84
CA LEU A 177 11.58 15.83 -9.99
C LEU A 177 10.46 14.80 -9.81
N LEU A 178 9.26 15.26 -9.47
CA LEU A 178 8.11 14.43 -9.13
C LEU A 178 7.17 14.30 -10.33
N CYS A 179 7.50 13.38 -11.22
CA CYS A 179 6.69 13.08 -12.39
C CYS A 179 6.32 11.59 -12.44
N PRO A 180 5.02 11.25 -12.51
CA PRO A 180 4.57 9.85 -12.54
C PRO A 180 5.08 9.12 -13.78
N ILE A 181 5.08 9.78 -14.93
CA ILE A 181 5.57 9.22 -16.20
C ILE A 181 7.06 8.94 -16.12
N ARG A 182 7.89 9.95 -15.77
CA ARG A 182 9.34 9.77 -15.71
C ARG A 182 9.72 8.68 -14.72
N SER A 183 9.06 8.63 -13.56
CA SER A 183 9.36 7.61 -12.55
C SER A 183 8.94 6.21 -12.98
N ALA A 184 7.75 6.06 -13.57
CA ALA A 184 7.32 4.77 -14.09
C ALA A 184 8.17 4.31 -15.28
N ALA A 185 8.53 5.21 -16.19
CA ALA A 185 9.43 4.95 -17.30
C ALA A 185 10.82 4.52 -16.78
N SER A 186 11.40 5.21 -15.79
CA SER A 186 12.66 4.81 -15.15
C SER A 186 12.61 3.38 -14.61
N ILE A 187 11.54 3.00 -13.92
CA ILE A 187 11.36 1.64 -13.37
C ILE A 187 11.27 0.62 -14.49
N ILE A 188 10.39 0.84 -15.47
CA ILE A 188 10.12 -0.15 -16.52
C ILE A 188 11.32 -0.28 -17.45
N MET A 189 11.93 0.83 -17.87
CA MET A 189 13.14 0.84 -18.68
C MET A 189 14.32 0.17 -17.98
N PHE A 190 14.39 0.24 -16.64
CA PHE A 190 15.37 -0.52 -15.87
C PHE A 190 15.09 -2.02 -15.93
N ILE A 191 13.83 -2.44 -15.74
CA ILE A 191 13.43 -3.85 -15.69
C ILE A 191 13.54 -4.54 -17.05
N ILE A 192 13.13 -3.90 -18.15
CA ILE A 192 13.16 -4.54 -19.49
C ILE A 192 14.59 -4.87 -19.95
N ARG A 193 15.61 -4.29 -19.32
CA ARG A 193 17.02 -4.61 -19.58
C ARG A 193 17.46 -5.92 -18.92
N PHE A 194 16.62 -6.58 -18.13
CA PHE A 194 16.93 -7.88 -17.54
C PHE A 194 16.82 -8.97 -18.60
N PRO A 195 17.75 -9.94 -18.64
CA PRO A 195 17.59 -11.15 -19.44
C PRO A 195 16.29 -11.87 -19.04
N GLY A 196 15.39 -12.10 -20.00
CA GLY A 196 14.12 -12.77 -19.75
C GLY A 196 13.03 -11.91 -19.10
N ALA A 197 13.21 -10.58 -19.03
CA ALA A 197 12.12 -9.68 -18.67
C ALA A 197 10.92 -9.88 -19.61
N SER A 198 9.73 -9.92 -19.02
CA SER A 198 8.46 -10.06 -19.73
C SER A 198 7.43 -9.11 -19.15
N LEU A 199 6.28 -9.01 -19.81
CA LEU A 199 5.12 -8.27 -19.30
C LEU A 199 4.68 -8.73 -17.90
N ASP A 200 5.03 -9.96 -17.49
CA ASP A 200 4.70 -10.50 -16.17
C ASP A 200 5.75 -10.21 -15.09
N THR A 201 6.84 -9.53 -15.44
CA THR A 201 7.87 -9.14 -14.47
C THR A 201 7.32 -8.04 -13.56
N SER A 202 7.48 -8.20 -12.24
CA SER A 202 6.92 -7.27 -11.27
C SER A 202 7.71 -5.97 -11.18
N ILE A 203 7.02 -4.85 -10.94
CA ILE A 203 7.63 -3.51 -10.91
C ILE A 203 8.61 -3.27 -9.77
N ASN A 204 8.66 -4.18 -8.79
CA ASN A 204 9.56 -4.12 -7.65
C ASN A 204 10.83 -4.97 -7.86
N SER A 205 11.07 -5.43 -9.09
CA SER A 205 12.23 -6.25 -9.45
C SER A 205 13.44 -5.36 -9.69
N PHE A 206 14.48 -5.52 -8.88
CA PHE A 206 15.74 -4.81 -9.02
C PHE A 206 16.88 -5.79 -9.31
N ARG A 207 17.57 -5.63 -10.44
CA ARG A 207 18.78 -6.40 -10.76
C ARG A 207 19.99 -5.69 -10.17
N SER A 208 20.67 -6.34 -9.24
CA SER A 208 21.92 -5.85 -8.66
C SER A 208 23.11 -6.05 -9.59
N ASP A 209 24.23 -5.39 -9.31
CA ASP A 209 25.47 -5.47 -10.10
C ASP A 209 26.02 -6.91 -10.20
N ASN A 210 25.68 -7.75 -9.22
CA ASN A 210 26.06 -9.18 -9.17
C ASN A 210 25.10 -10.07 -9.96
N ASP A 211 24.28 -9.49 -10.85
CA ASP A 211 23.28 -10.18 -11.68
C ASP A 211 22.13 -10.86 -10.90
N ASN A 212 22.01 -10.57 -9.60
CA ASN A 212 20.94 -11.11 -8.78
C ASN A 212 19.72 -10.20 -8.79
N VAL A 213 18.54 -10.78 -9.08
CA VAL A 213 17.25 -10.07 -8.99
C VAL A 213 16.73 -10.09 -7.56
N ILE A 214 16.62 -8.91 -6.98
CA ILE A 214 16.08 -8.64 -5.64
C ILE A 214 14.67 -8.08 -5.82
N LEU A 215 13.71 -8.63 -5.07
CA LEU A 215 12.36 -8.07 -5.00
C LEU A 215 12.27 -7.12 -3.81
N ILE A 216 12.02 -5.84 -4.08
CA ILE A 216 11.91 -4.82 -3.04
C ILE A 216 10.72 -5.15 -2.13
N SER A 217 11.00 -5.23 -0.83
CA SER A 217 10.01 -5.56 0.19
C SER A 217 9.39 -4.31 0.82
N SER A 218 8.24 -4.50 1.46
CA SER A 218 7.60 -3.44 2.26
C SER A 218 8.51 -2.93 3.37
N SER A 219 9.32 -3.80 3.98
CA SER A 219 10.28 -3.45 5.01
C SER A 219 11.41 -2.56 4.49
N MET A 220 11.94 -2.81 3.28
CA MET A 220 12.97 -1.97 2.66
C MET A 220 12.45 -0.55 2.38
N ILE A 221 11.24 -0.44 1.85
CA ILE A 221 10.59 0.86 1.62
C ILE A 221 10.32 1.57 2.94
N LEU A 222 9.86 0.86 3.96
CA LEU A 222 9.60 1.44 5.26
C LEU A 222 10.88 1.97 5.92
N THR A 223 11.99 1.23 5.82
CA THR A 223 13.31 1.71 6.26
C THR A 223 13.69 2.98 5.52
N THR A 224 13.54 3.03 4.20
CA THR A 224 13.84 4.21 3.38
C THR A 224 13.06 5.44 3.85
N LEU A 225 11.74 5.29 4.06
CA LEU A 225 10.89 6.38 4.53
C LEU A 225 11.26 6.85 5.95
N ARG A 226 11.58 5.91 6.84
CA ARG A 226 11.94 6.21 8.23
C ARG A 226 13.29 6.90 8.34
N THR A 227 14.29 6.44 7.62
CA THR A 227 15.61 7.09 7.55
C THR A 227 15.50 8.51 7.02
N ALA A 228 14.71 8.73 5.97
CA ALA A 228 14.46 10.08 5.45
C ALA A 228 13.73 10.96 6.47
N ALA A 229 12.81 10.40 7.26
CA ALA A 229 12.08 11.14 8.27
C ALA A 229 12.96 11.51 9.47
N ASP A 230 13.85 10.61 9.88
CA ASP A 230 14.84 10.88 10.91
C ASP A 230 15.82 11.97 10.46
N SER A 231 16.24 11.96 9.18
CA SER A 231 17.07 13.00 8.57
C SER A 231 16.37 14.36 8.51
N MET A 232 15.09 14.39 8.13
CA MET A 232 14.30 15.63 8.09
C MET A 232 14.00 16.18 9.49
N GLY A 233 13.88 15.30 10.49
CA GLY A 233 13.69 15.67 11.88
C GLY A 233 12.22 15.89 12.28
N LYS A 234 11.93 15.57 13.54
CA LYS A 234 10.59 15.69 14.13
C LYS A 234 10.07 17.13 14.12
N ASP A 235 10.95 18.11 14.32
CA ASP A 235 10.54 19.53 14.42
C ASP A 235 10.00 20.07 13.08
N VAL A 236 10.46 19.50 11.96
CA VAL A 236 9.97 19.83 10.62
C VAL A 236 8.69 19.04 10.30
N LEU A 237 8.66 17.75 10.64
CA LEU A 237 7.55 16.84 10.27
C LEU A 237 6.34 16.92 11.20
N GLY A 238 6.54 17.32 12.46
CA GLY A 238 5.54 17.22 13.52
C GLY A 238 5.28 15.79 14.02
N PHE A 239 6.02 14.79 13.52
CA PHE A 239 5.91 13.39 13.91
C PHE A 239 7.26 12.67 13.79
N THR A 240 7.35 11.47 14.37
CA THR A 240 8.57 10.64 14.36
C THR A 240 8.52 9.55 13.30
N SER A 241 9.67 9.04 12.87
CA SER A 241 9.77 7.90 11.95
C SER A 241 8.98 6.66 12.43
N SER A 242 8.82 6.48 13.74
CA SER A 242 8.04 5.39 14.34
C SER A 242 6.54 5.44 13.98
N GLU A 243 6.03 6.60 13.58
CA GLU A 243 4.64 6.83 13.19
C GLU A 243 4.40 6.63 11.68
N ILE A 244 5.44 6.33 10.91
CA ILE A 244 5.34 5.97 9.49
C ILE A 244 5.12 4.46 9.36
N GLY A 245 4.23 4.05 8.45
CA GLY A 245 3.99 2.64 8.12
C GLY A 245 3.57 2.42 6.67
N CYS A 246 3.16 1.20 6.34
CA CYS A 246 2.83 0.77 4.98
C CYS A 246 1.68 1.54 4.32
N HIS A 247 0.84 2.23 5.08
CA HIS A 247 -0.26 3.04 4.55
C HIS A 247 0.10 4.51 4.37
N SER A 248 1.24 4.96 4.88
CA SER A 248 1.63 6.37 4.89
C SER A 248 1.71 7.00 3.50
N ILE A 249 2.11 6.25 2.47
CA ILE A 249 2.20 6.75 1.08
C ILE A 249 0.80 6.94 0.46
N ARG A 250 -0.10 5.97 0.63
CA ARG A 250 -1.48 6.13 0.17
C ARG A 250 -2.16 7.31 0.89
N SER A 251 -1.96 7.42 2.20
CA SER A 251 -2.47 8.55 2.98
C SER A 251 -1.85 9.89 2.55
N ALA A 252 -0.58 9.90 2.10
CA ALA A 252 0.08 11.09 1.56
C ALA A 252 -0.62 11.59 0.29
N CYS A 253 -0.96 10.68 -0.63
CA CYS A 253 -1.72 11.03 -1.84
C CYS A 253 -3.08 11.64 -1.48
N ALA A 254 -3.84 10.95 -0.61
CA ALA A 254 -5.15 11.43 -0.16
C ALA A 254 -5.07 12.82 0.49
N MET A 255 -4.06 13.05 1.34
CA MET A 255 -3.82 14.36 1.95
C MET A 255 -3.44 15.43 0.92
N ALA A 256 -2.60 15.10 -0.06
CA ALA A 256 -2.23 16.03 -1.12
C ALA A 256 -3.44 16.44 -1.96
N LEU A 257 -4.33 15.51 -2.30
CA LEU A 257 -5.58 15.78 -3.00
C LEU A 257 -6.53 16.65 -2.16
N PHE A 258 -6.68 16.32 -0.87
CA PHE A 258 -7.47 17.12 0.06
C PHE A 258 -6.96 18.57 0.16
N LEU A 259 -5.65 18.76 0.30
CA LEU A 259 -5.02 20.10 0.35
C LEU A 259 -5.14 20.85 -0.99
N ALA A 260 -5.23 20.13 -2.11
CA ALA A 260 -5.49 20.70 -3.42
C ALA A 260 -6.98 20.99 -3.68
N GLY A 261 -7.87 20.72 -2.72
CA GLY A 261 -9.32 20.97 -2.83
C GLY A 261 -10.13 19.83 -3.46
N TYR A 262 -9.52 18.67 -3.71
CA TYR A 262 -10.18 17.47 -4.23
C TYR A 262 -10.54 16.53 -3.07
N ALA A 263 -11.70 16.75 -2.45
CA ALA A 263 -12.09 16.09 -1.19
C ALA A 263 -12.75 14.70 -1.34
N GLU A 264 -13.01 14.21 -2.56
CA GLU A 264 -13.91 13.05 -2.77
C GLU A 264 -13.24 11.66 -2.77
N PHE A 265 -11.95 11.53 -2.44
CA PHE A 265 -11.24 10.24 -2.44
C PHE A 265 -10.84 9.79 -1.02
N THR A 266 -11.83 9.52 -0.16
CA THR A 266 -11.62 8.79 1.11
C THR A 266 -12.30 7.44 1.10
#